data_AF-A0AB33CRP4-F1
#
_entry.id   AF-A0AB33CRP4-F1
#
_cell.length_a   1.000
_cell.length_b   1.000
_cell.length_c   1.000
_cell.angle_alpha   90.00
_cell.angle_beta   90.00
_cell.angle_gamma   90.00
#
_symmetry.space_group_name_H-M   'P 1'
#
loop_
_entity.id
_entity.type
_entity.pdbx_description
1 polymer ?
#
loop_
_entity_poly.entity_id
_entity_poly.type
_entity_poly.pdbx_seq_one_letter_code
_entity_poly.pdbx_strand_id
1 'polypeptide(L)'
;MAWYDAGTVKVTVNSATVTGTGTKWLAGARQGEAFVAPDGRLYEVLNIASDTSLTLTKPYRGATATSQLYALAPMQGYVKELADRAAELLPALSDVGTAAKGTLTTSTIDPITGRVMRNADWGFGGANGVAADQNILNNTVNGIYRSGSSDEGKPDRHTGGAYFKMGWGSTYYGLLYNSPITDKWHVRTVNNGAANSWKELVTVGAYGLGSTGAGDVASGDAFPGGSLDTASVGSGLYYVPPAEAQASGLPDRVLKQGVVMHRQSGSGGGQIFVSFNGDMVVRGRRSNGYNGWREVLTAGLYGFGGAQAVPESWDAQRTGWYYKSGAKPAWGGGAFFLDLAYNTTYVNSGLRISTDPYTDNFYMNGAVSGQKTYRDACKLVHDKNIVGDVTVGSVISQGSNVSGQWVRFADGTQICYGNQNFPGNGWNAKPWHYPLAFISRPVVTVSGGGDNGGFAAAPILEIQNTGVIFRKVTGSVENDNWADFFVIAIGRWKA
;
A
#
# COMPACT_ATOMS: atom_id res chain seq x y z
N MET A 1 92.96 48.47 -9.69
CA MET A 1 93.53 47.36 -8.89
C MET A 1 95.04 47.48 -9.04
N ALA A 2 95.77 47.73 -7.95
CA ALA A 2 97.23 47.86 -8.01
C ALA A 2 97.83 46.46 -8.28
N TRP A 3 98.81 46.38 -9.18
CA TRP A 3 99.56 45.15 -9.40
C TRP A 3 100.36 44.82 -8.14
N TYR A 4 100.55 43.53 -7.85
CA TYR A 4 101.37 43.11 -6.71
C TYR A 4 102.85 43.12 -7.11
N ASP A 5 103.63 44.03 -6.53
CA ASP A 5 105.04 44.29 -6.88
C ASP A 5 105.98 44.32 -5.65
N ALA A 6 105.48 43.93 -4.47
CA ALA A 6 106.26 43.95 -3.24
C ALA A 6 107.38 42.89 -3.25
N GLY A 7 108.59 43.29 -2.83
CA GLY A 7 109.78 42.44 -2.78
C GLY A 7 110.57 42.42 -4.09
N THR A 8 111.53 41.50 -4.20
CA THR A 8 112.32 41.30 -5.42
C THR A 8 112.35 39.84 -5.82
N VAL A 9 112.65 39.57 -7.09
CA VAL A 9 112.73 38.21 -7.62
C VAL A 9 114.12 37.85 -8.13
N LYS A 10 114.45 36.57 -8.00
CA LYS A 10 115.48 35.87 -8.76
C LYS A 10 114.79 35.05 -9.83
N VAL A 11 115.17 35.32 -11.07
CA VAL A 11 114.74 34.58 -12.27
C VAL A 11 115.97 33.97 -12.92
N THR A 12 115.85 32.72 -13.36
CA THR A 12 116.95 31.99 -14.02
C THR A 12 116.54 31.68 -15.45
N VAL A 13 117.43 31.97 -16.41
CA VAL A 13 117.17 31.66 -17.82
C VAL A 13 116.82 30.19 -18.00
N ASN A 14 115.81 29.90 -18.82
CA ASN A 14 115.28 28.56 -19.08
C ASN A 14 114.69 27.83 -17.85
N SER A 15 114.41 28.53 -16.75
CA SER A 15 113.70 27.98 -15.59
C SER A 15 112.27 28.52 -15.50
N ALA A 16 111.32 27.67 -15.12
CA ALA A 16 109.95 28.08 -14.79
C ALA A 16 109.82 28.58 -13.35
N THR A 17 110.83 28.36 -12.51
CA THR A 17 110.79 28.74 -11.09
C THR A 17 111.27 30.18 -10.91
N VAL A 18 110.45 30.97 -10.23
CA VAL A 18 110.79 32.31 -9.78
C VAL A 18 110.91 32.29 -8.26
N THR A 19 112.04 32.76 -7.74
CA THR A 19 112.29 32.82 -6.29
C THR A 19 112.17 34.25 -5.81
N GLY A 20 111.24 34.51 -4.89
CA GLY A 20 111.00 35.81 -4.30
C GLY A 20 111.82 36.05 -3.03
N THR A 21 112.16 37.31 -2.75
CA THR A 21 112.73 37.79 -1.48
C THR A 21 111.92 38.99 -1.01
N GLY A 22 111.40 38.92 0.23
CA GLY A 22 110.50 39.95 0.76
C GLY A 22 109.10 39.95 0.13
N THR A 23 108.76 38.88 -0.60
CA THR A 23 107.46 38.66 -1.24
C THR A 23 106.47 37.96 -0.29
N LYS A 24 105.18 38.13 -0.54
CA LYS A 24 104.03 37.53 0.17
C LYS A 24 102.99 37.02 -0.85
N TRP A 25 103.44 36.17 -1.78
CA TRP A 25 102.64 35.76 -2.93
C TRP A 25 101.36 35.00 -2.61
N LEU A 26 101.28 34.25 -1.51
CA LEU A 26 100.08 33.47 -1.18
C LEU A 26 98.87 34.36 -0.85
N ALA A 27 99.12 35.53 -0.27
CA ALA A 27 98.07 36.51 0.05
C ALA A 27 97.87 37.56 -1.05
N GLY A 28 98.92 37.86 -1.82
CA GLY A 28 98.96 38.97 -2.75
C GLY A 28 98.66 38.64 -4.21
N ALA A 29 98.65 37.36 -4.58
CA ALA A 29 98.47 36.92 -5.96
C ALA A 29 97.70 35.59 -6.05
N ARG A 30 97.29 35.22 -7.26
CA ARG A 30 96.57 33.96 -7.53
C ARG A 30 97.16 33.22 -8.72
N GLN A 31 96.95 31.90 -8.75
CA GLN A 31 97.18 31.10 -9.94
C GLN A 31 96.35 31.66 -11.11
N GLY A 32 96.93 31.66 -12.32
CA GLY A 32 96.32 32.21 -13.52
C GLY A 32 96.50 33.72 -13.71
N GLU A 33 97.11 34.42 -12.76
CA GLU A 33 97.51 35.82 -12.94
C GLU A 33 98.73 35.95 -13.85
N ALA A 34 98.89 37.13 -14.46
CA ALA A 34 100.02 37.41 -15.34
C ALA A 34 101.20 37.96 -14.53
N PHE A 35 102.30 37.22 -14.48
CA PHE A 35 103.60 37.62 -13.96
C PHE A 35 104.35 38.46 -15.00
N VAL A 36 104.51 39.74 -14.70
CA VAL A 36 105.35 40.70 -15.41
C VAL A 36 106.79 40.48 -14.95
N ALA A 37 107.59 39.84 -15.78
CA ALA A 37 108.96 39.48 -15.44
C ALA A 37 109.95 40.63 -15.73
N PRO A 38 111.19 40.58 -15.21
CA PRO A 38 112.21 41.63 -15.42
C PRO A 38 112.62 41.86 -16.88
N ASP A 39 112.33 40.90 -17.78
CA ASP A 39 112.53 41.03 -19.22
C ASP A 39 111.40 41.81 -19.94
N GLY A 40 110.39 42.29 -19.18
CA GLY A 40 109.24 43.01 -19.68
C GLY A 40 108.15 42.12 -20.29
N ARG A 41 108.28 40.78 -20.23
CA ARG A 41 107.29 39.85 -20.78
C ARG A 41 106.32 39.36 -19.71
N LEU A 42 105.12 39.01 -20.16
CA LEU A 42 104.09 38.39 -19.34
C LEU A 42 104.19 36.88 -19.42
N TYR A 43 104.19 36.25 -18.25
CA TYR A 43 104.14 34.81 -18.07
C TYR A 43 102.93 34.50 -17.20
N GLU A 44 102.17 33.46 -17.52
CA GLU A 44 101.07 33.04 -16.65
C GLU A 44 101.64 32.27 -15.45
N VAL A 45 101.16 32.60 -14.24
CA VAL A 45 101.51 31.87 -13.03
C VAL A 45 100.78 30.54 -13.01
N LEU A 46 101.53 29.46 -13.18
CA LEU A 46 101.00 28.09 -13.11
C LEU A 46 100.68 27.70 -11.66
N ASN A 47 101.53 28.08 -10.71
CA ASN A 47 101.35 27.74 -9.30
C ASN A 47 102.14 28.71 -8.41
N ILE A 48 101.63 28.98 -7.22
CA ILE A 48 102.35 29.72 -6.17
C ILE A 48 102.62 28.69 -5.06
N ALA A 49 103.84 28.19 -4.99
CA ALA A 49 104.22 27.13 -4.06
C ALA A 49 104.42 27.67 -2.63
N SER A 50 104.87 28.92 -2.49
CA SER A 50 105.01 29.61 -1.21
C SER A 50 105.06 31.12 -1.42
N ASP A 51 105.11 31.89 -0.32
CA ASP A 51 105.32 33.34 -0.38
C ASP A 51 106.60 33.76 -1.13
N THR A 52 107.56 32.85 -1.30
CA THR A 52 108.88 33.09 -1.93
C THR A 52 109.16 32.18 -3.12
N SER A 53 108.21 31.36 -3.57
CA SER A 53 108.39 30.47 -4.72
C SER A 53 107.12 30.38 -5.57
N LEU A 54 107.21 30.72 -6.85
CA LEU A 54 106.15 30.52 -7.83
C LEU A 54 106.70 29.86 -9.10
N THR A 55 105.82 29.20 -9.84
CA THR A 55 106.12 28.50 -11.08
C THR A 55 105.32 29.13 -12.22
N LEU A 56 105.99 29.42 -13.33
CA LEU A 56 105.40 29.94 -14.55
C LEU A 56 104.94 28.80 -15.47
N THR A 57 103.88 28.99 -16.25
CA THR A 57 103.42 28.00 -17.24
C THR A 57 104.44 27.77 -18.36
N LYS A 58 105.26 28.79 -18.66
CA LYS A 58 106.35 28.73 -19.64
C LYS A 58 107.66 29.19 -18.98
N PRO A 59 108.81 28.54 -19.27
CA PRO A 59 110.10 28.92 -18.69
C PRO A 59 110.48 30.38 -19.01
N TYR A 60 111.12 31.05 -18.05
CA TYR A 60 111.63 32.41 -18.19
C TYR A 60 112.72 32.50 -19.26
N ARG A 61 112.55 33.45 -20.19
CA ARG A 61 113.40 33.56 -21.40
C ARG A 61 114.44 34.68 -21.33
N GLY A 62 114.40 35.53 -20.31
CA GLY A 62 115.39 36.60 -20.12
C GLY A 62 116.69 36.08 -19.50
N ALA A 63 117.72 36.94 -19.47
CA ALA A 63 118.98 36.63 -18.80
C ALA A 63 118.76 36.38 -17.30
N THR A 64 119.52 35.45 -16.71
CA THR A 64 119.48 35.17 -15.26
C THR A 64 119.80 36.44 -14.48
N ALA A 65 118.92 36.82 -13.56
CA ALA A 65 119.06 38.04 -12.78
C ALA A 65 118.51 37.83 -11.35
N THR A 66 119.20 38.42 -10.38
CA THR A 66 118.83 38.42 -8.96
C THR A 66 118.38 39.81 -8.52
N SER A 67 117.55 39.85 -7.49
CA SER A 67 117.05 41.09 -6.87
C SER A 67 116.39 42.06 -7.85
N GLN A 68 115.63 41.54 -8.82
CA GLN A 68 114.93 42.35 -9.83
C GLN A 68 113.50 42.71 -9.40
N LEU A 69 112.99 43.80 -9.95
CA LEU A 69 111.58 44.19 -9.83
C LEU A 69 110.70 43.31 -10.72
N TYR A 70 109.45 43.11 -10.30
CA TYR A 70 108.42 42.34 -11.00
C TYR A 70 107.04 42.89 -10.64
N ALA A 71 106.00 42.42 -11.32
CA ALA A 71 104.63 42.67 -10.90
C ALA A 71 103.70 41.51 -11.25
N LEU A 72 102.60 41.34 -10.51
CA LEU A 72 101.54 40.37 -10.80
C LEU A 72 100.22 41.10 -11.11
N ALA A 73 99.64 40.80 -12.28
CA ALA A 73 98.44 41.45 -12.82
C ALA A 73 97.23 40.48 -12.87
N PRO A 74 96.08 40.82 -12.26
CA PRO A 74 94.87 40.01 -12.31
C PRO A 74 94.27 39.94 -13.72
N MET A 75 93.97 38.72 -14.20
CA MET A 75 93.29 38.48 -15.48
C MET A 75 91.87 37.93 -15.21
N GLN A 76 90.82 38.74 -15.36
CA GLN A 76 89.43 38.28 -15.17
C GLN A 76 88.88 37.59 -16.44
N GLY A 77 88.65 36.28 -16.40
CA GLY A 77 87.77 35.58 -17.34
C GLY A 77 86.32 35.57 -16.83
N TYR A 78 85.36 36.03 -17.64
CA TYR A 78 83.94 36.19 -17.28
C TYR A 78 83.23 34.86 -16.90
N VAL A 79 82.32 34.92 -15.91
CA VAL A 79 81.54 33.80 -15.33
C VAL A 79 80.43 33.31 -16.29
N LYS A 80 80.77 32.49 -17.28
CA LYS A 80 79.85 31.96 -18.32
C LYS A 80 78.68 31.11 -17.77
N GLU A 81 78.93 30.30 -16.75
CA GLU A 81 77.95 29.33 -16.23
C GLU A 81 76.68 29.98 -15.64
N LEU A 82 76.81 31.16 -15.04
CA LEU A 82 75.66 31.88 -14.47
C LEU A 82 74.73 32.39 -15.58
N ALA A 83 75.29 32.83 -16.71
CA ALA A 83 74.52 33.35 -17.82
C ALA A 83 73.69 32.24 -18.50
N ASP A 84 74.27 31.05 -18.68
CA ASP A 84 73.58 29.91 -19.30
C ASP A 84 72.40 29.44 -18.44
N ARG A 85 72.58 29.31 -17.12
CA ARG A 85 71.49 28.90 -16.19
C ARG A 85 70.34 29.92 -16.14
N ALA A 86 70.62 31.21 -16.29
CA ALA A 86 69.59 32.25 -16.30
C ALA A 86 68.74 32.23 -17.59
N ALA A 87 69.35 31.88 -18.73
CA ALA A 87 68.66 31.78 -20.01
C ALA A 87 67.66 30.62 -20.06
N GLU A 88 67.97 29.48 -19.43
CA GLU A 88 67.07 28.33 -19.34
C GLU A 88 65.83 28.57 -18.47
N LEU A 89 65.91 29.48 -17.50
CA LEU A 89 64.80 29.77 -16.59
C LEU A 89 63.69 30.58 -17.28
N LEU A 90 64.03 31.39 -18.30
CA LEU A 90 63.10 32.31 -18.97
C LEU A 90 61.93 31.59 -19.69
N PRO A 91 62.15 30.55 -20.51
CA PRO A 91 61.08 29.78 -21.13
C PRO A 91 60.18 29.08 -20.09
N ALA A 92 60.77 28.50 -19.04
CA ALA A 92 60.02 27.84 -17.98
C ALA A 92 59.03 28.79 -17.28
N LEU A 93 59.40 30.07 -17.08
CA LEU A 93 58.50 31.10 -16.54
C LEU A 93 57.47 31.65 -17.55
N SER A 94 57.68 31.41 -18.85
CA SER A 94 56.69 31.72 -19.89
C SER A 94 55.58 30.67 -19.95
N ASP A 95 55.93 29.41 -19.69
CA ASP A 95 54.98 28.28 -19.76
C ASP A 95 54.07 28.17 -18.52
N VAL A 96 54.47 28.71 -17.36
CA VAL A 96 53.54 28.93 -16.24
C VAL A 96 52.55 30.04 -16.64
N GLY A 97 51.41 29.60 -17.20
CA GLY A 97 50.35 30.44 -17.74
C GLY A 97 49.76 31.46 -16.75
N THR A 98 48.82 32.27 -17.24
CA THR A 98 48.25 33.42 -16.50
C THR A 98 47.57 33.06 -15.18
N ALA A 99 47.07 31.82 -15.05
CA ALA A 99 46.49 31.28 -13.83
C ALA A 99 47.50 31.23 -12.66
N ALA A 100 48.78 30.95 -12.93
CA ALA A 100 49.83 30.86 -11.91
C ALA A 100 50.32 32.24 -11.41
N LYS A 101 50.02 33.31 -12.15
CA LYS A 101 50.36 34.70 -11.82
C LYS A 101 49.17 35.48 -11.27
N GLY A 102 47.98 34.86 -11.21
CA GLY A 102 46.77 35.49 -10.71
C GLY A 102 46.83 35.70 -9.20
N THR A 103 46.55 36.92 -8.75
CA THR A 103 46.35 37.19 -7.32
C THR A 103 45.16 36.38 -6.82
N LEU A 104 45.42 35.42 -5.94
CA LEU A 104 44.38 34.81 -5.12
C LEU A 104 43.77 35.94 -4.28
N THR A 105 42.54 36.33 -4.59
CA THR A 105 41.85 37.42 -3.88
C THR A 105 41.47 37.00 -2.45
N THR A 106 40.72 37.81 -1.71
CA THR A 106 40.12 37.43 -0.41
C THR A 106 38.60 37.22 -0.48
N SER A 107 37.98 37.47 -1.65
CA SER A 107 36.53 37.42 -1.84
C SER A 107 35.97 35.98 -1.84
N THR A 108 34.81 35.74 -1.24
CA THR A 108 34.10 34.45 -1.32
C THR A 108 33.32 34.25 -2.64
N ILE A 109 33.36 35.28 -3.50
CA ILE A 109 32.75 35.34 -4.82
C ILE A 109 33.82 35.82 -5.80
N ASP A 110 34.01 35.12 -6.91
CA ASP A 110 34.84 35.60 -8.01
C ASP A 110 33.99 36.26 -9.12
N PRO A 111 34.02 37.60 -9.27
CA PRO A 111 33.34 38.28 -10.35
C PRO A 111 34.15 38.38 -11.66
N ILE A 112 35.39 37.88 -11.72
CA ILE A 112 36.32 38.05 -12.85
C ILE A 112 36.63 36.71 -13.50
N THR A 113 36.24 36.56 -14.76
CA THR A 113 36.51 35.36 -15.58
C THR A 113 38.02 35.10 -15.73
N GLY A 114 38.43 33.83 -15.57
CA GLY A 114 39.79 33.37 -15.89
C GLY A 114 40.77 33.25 -14.71
N ARG A 115 40.32 33.47 -13.46
CA ARG A 115 41.12 33.24 -12.25
C ARG A 115 40.95 31.82 -11.70
N VAL A 116 41.94 31.36 -10.94
CA VAL A 116 41.91 30.08 -10.23
C VAL A 116 40.95 30.17 -9.03
N MET A 117 40.08 29.17 -8.89
CA MET A 117 39.18 29.04 -7.75
C MET A 117 39.98 28.72 -6.48
N ARG A 118 39.71 29.43 -5.38
CA ARG A 118 40.22 29.06 -4.05
C ARG A 118 39.35 27.97 -3.44
N ASN A 119 39.91 27.28 -2.45
CA ASN A 119 39.11 26.43 -1.57
C ASN A 119 37.99 27.27 -0.92
N ALA A 120 36.76 26.75 -0.90
CA ALA A 120 35.52 27.39 -0.43
C ALA A 120 34.85 28.42 -1.37
N ASP A 121 35.38 28.70 -2.56
CA ASP A 121 34.70 29.59 -3.52
C ASP A 121 33.34 29.01 -3.94
N TRP A 122 32.30 29.87 -3.95
CA TRP A 122 30.90 29.52 -4.16
C TRP A 122 30.36 28.36 -3.28
N GLY A 123 31.05 28.08 -2.17
CA GLY A 123 30.65 27.11 -1.16
C GLY A 123 31.19 25.70 -1.36
N PHE A 124 32.16 25.50 -2.27
CA PHE A 124 32.77 24.19 -2.51
C PHE A 124 34.08 23.99 -1.74
N GLY A 125 34.20 22.91 -0.97
CA GLY A 125 35.44 22.52 -0.28
C GLY A 125 35.71 23.24 1.06
N GLY A 126 34.84 24.16 1.47
CA GLY A 126 34.88 24.80 2.80
C GLY A 126 34.07 24.04 3.86
N ALA A 127 34.39 24.25 5.14
CA ALA A 127 33.61 23.72 6.26
C ALA A 127 32.21 24.37 6.41
N ASN A 128 32.00 25.53 5.76
CA ASN A 128 30.75 26.28 5.74
C ASN A 128 30.42 26.72 4.30
N GLY A 129 29.13 26.86 3.97
CA GLY A 129 28.69 27.53 2.74
C GLY A 129 28.97 29.04 2.76
N VAL A 130 28.88 29.71 1.60
CA VAL A 130 29.15 31.15 1.49
C VAL A 130 28.07 31.96 2.20
N ALA A 131 28.45 33.02 2.92
CA ALA A 131 27.48 33.95 3.52
C ALA A 131 26.58 34.55 2.43
N ALA A 132 25.26 34.39 2.60
CA ALA A 132 24.27 35.03 1.74
C ALA A 132 24.07 36.51 2.10
N ASP A 133 23.43 37.25 1.20
CA ASP A 133 22.69 38.45 1.57
C ASP A 133 21.61 38.10 2.61
N GLN A 134 21.28 39.05 3.49
CA GLN A 134 20.25 38.85 4.50
C GLN A 134 18.92 38.41 3.88
N ASN A 135 18.57 38.93 2.70
CA ASN A 135 17.49 38.39 1.91
C ASN A 135 18.07 37.51 0.81
N ILE A 136 17.80 36.21 0.89
CA ILE A 136 18.36 35.22 -0.04
C ILE A 136 17.98 35.46 -1.51
N LEU A 137 16.95 36.30 -1.78
CA LEU A 137 16.54 36.73 -3.11
C LEU A 137 17.51 37.71 -3.79
N ASN A 138 18.31 38.43 -3.00
CA ASN A 138 19.20 39.48 -3.49
C ASN A 138 20.54 38.93 -4.02
N ASN A 139 20.85 37.65 -3.77
CA ASN A 139 22.07 37.03 -4.26
C ASN A 139 22.10 37.00 -5.80
N THR A 140 23.02 37.74 -6.40
CA THR A 140 23.13 37.84 -7.87
C THR A 140 23.87 36.67 -8.50
N VAL A 141 24.72 35.97 -7.74
CA VAL A 141 25.58 34.89 -8.22
C VAL A 141 24.96 33.51 -7.93
N ASN A 142 25.31 32.50 -8.73
CA ASN A 142 24.91 31.11 -8.50
C ASN A 142 25.93 30.41 -7.61
N GLY A 143 25.49 29.49 -6.75
CA GLY A 143 26.37 28.84 -5.77
C GLY A 143 25.63 28.28 -4.57
N ILE A 144 26.39 27.77 -3.61
CA ILE A 144 25.90 27.19 -2.36
C ILE A 144 26.10 28.21 -1.24
N TYR A 145 24.98 28.61 -0.63
CA TYR A 145 24.95 29.65 0.39
C TYR A 145 24.44 29.08 1.71
N ARG A 146 25.04 29.49 2.81
CA ARG A 146 24.52 29.23 4.16
C ARG A 146 23.38 30.20 4.46
N SER A 147 22.45 29.77 5.30
CA SER A 147 21.35 30.60 5.79
C SER A 147 21.10 30.45 7.31
N GLY A 148 21.02 31.59 8.00
CA GLY A 148 20.76 31.70 9.44
C GLY A 148 19.29 31.94 9.78
N SER A 149 18.98 32.04 11.08
CA SER A 149 17.63 32.34 11.57
C SER A 149 17.16 33.76 11.21
N SER A 150 18.09 34.71 11.08
CA SER A 150 17.84 36.12 10.74
C SER A 150 17.58 36.39 9.26
N ASP A 151 17.79 35.39 8.40
CA ASP A 151 17.70 35.58 6.96
C ASP A 151 16.25 35.56 6.49
N GLU A 152 15.98 36.34 5.46
CA GLU A 152 14.66 36.57 4.88
C GLU A 152 14.47 35.77 3.58
N GLY A 153 13.21 35.55 3.22
CA GLY A 153 12.85 34.86 1.98
C GLY A 153 13.01 33.34 2.00
N LYS A 154 13.46 32.74 3.10
CA LYS A 154 13.55 31.28 3.30
C LYS A 154 12.20 30.66 3.74
N PRO A 155 11.99 29.34 3.60
CA PRO A 155 10.72 28.68 3.91
C PRO A 155 10.42 28.54 5.42
N ASP A 156 11.45 28.56 6.27
CA ASP A 156 11.34 28.40 7.72
C ASP A 156 12.21 29.41 8.49
N ARG A 157 11.98 29.54 9.81
CA ARG A 157 12.72 30.50 10.66
C ARG A 157 13.89 29.88 11.44
N HIS A 158 14.34 28.68 11.07
CA HIS A 158 15.40 27.98 11.80
C HIS A 158 16.82 28.39 11.39
N THR A 159 17.81 28.10 12.25
CA THR A 159 19.25 28.33 12.00
C THR A 159 19.87 27.14 11.30
N GLY A 160 20.92 27.39 10.50
CA GLY A 160 21.79 26.34 9.96
C GLY A 160 21.33 25.80 8.62
N GLY A 161 20.32 26.42 8.01
CA GLY A 161 19.90 26.08 6.66
C GLY A 161 20.97 26.39 5.63
N ALA A 162 20.80 25.84 4.43
CA ALA A 162 21.57 26.23 3.28
C ALA A 162 20.68 26.20 2.04
N TYR A 163 21.12 26.86 0.99
CA TYR A 163 20.46 26.76 -0.30
C TYR A 163 21.44 26.80 -1.46
N PHE A 164 21.03 26.14 -2.53
CA PHE A 164 21.68 26.18 -3.81
C PHE A 164 20.90 27.07 -4.76
N LYS A 165 21.54 28.12 -5.28
CA LYS A 165 20.97 29.03 -6.29
C LYS A 165 21.48 28.68 -7.68
N MET A 166 20.56 28.53 -8.63
CA MET A 166 20.84 28.23 -10.03
C MET A 166 19.94 29.06 -10.94
N GLY A 167 20.48 29.67 -11.99
CA GLY A 167 19.65 30.35 -12.99
C GLY A 167 20.35 31.47 -13.75
N TRP A 168 19.57 32.26 -14.47
CA TRP A 168 19.99 33.39 -15.28
C TRP A 168 19.78 34.72 -14.52
N GLY A 169 20.88 35.23 -13.96
CA GLY A 169 20.93 36.54 -13.32
C GLY A 169 20.11 36.64 -12.03
N SER A 170 19.54 37.83 -11.80
CA SER A 170 18.65 38.15 -10.67
C SER A 170 17.16 38.03 -11.01
N THR A 171 16.82 37.73 -12.26
CA THR A 171 15.44 37.80 -12.76
C THR A 171 14.81 36.41 -12.90
N TYR A 172 15.58 35.39 -13.27
CA TYR A 172 15.10 34.02 -13.48
C TYR A 172 16.01 33.00 -12.80
N TYR A 173 15.61 32.46 -11.67
CA TYR A 173 16.42 31.45 -10.96
C TYR A 173 15.60 30.52 -10.08
N GLY A 174 16.15 29.34 -9.79
CA GLY A 174 15.64 28.39 -8.81
C GLY A 174 16.48 28.42 -7.54
N LEU A 175 15.82 28.18 -6.40
CA LEU A 175 16.47 27.92 -5.13
C LEU A 175 16.05 26.54 -4.63
N LEU A 176 17.03 25.74 -4.23
CA LEU A 176 16.84 24.50 -3.49
C LEU A 176 17.36 24.73 -2.07
N TYR A 177 16.49 24.73 -1.07
CA TYR A 177 16.81 25.01 0.33
C TYR A 177 16.69 23.75 1.19
N ASN A 178 17.65 23.51 2.07
CA ASN A 178 17.59 22.46 3.08
C ASN A 178 17.53 23.05 4.48
N SER A 179 16.75 22.40 5.34
CA SER A 179 16.59 22.75 6.74
C SER A 179 17.05 21.60 7.63
N PRO A 180 18.20 21.72 8.34
CA PRO A 180 18.68 20.64 9.20
C PRO A 180 17.89 20.51 10.51
N ILE A 181 17.01 21.47 10.82
CA ILE A 181 16.18 21.42 12.04
C ILE A 181 14.86 20.72 11.77
N THR A 182 14.35 20.81 10.55
CA THR A 182 13.06 20.20 10.17
C THR A 182 13.23 18.98 9.27
N ASP A 183 14.46 18.66 8.86
CA ASP A 183 14.80 17.59 7.92
C ASP A 183 14.04 17.69 6.58
N LYS A 184 13.84 18.93 6.13
CA LYS A 184 13.06 19.24 4.92
C LYS A 184 13.89 19.86 3.82
N TRP A 185 13.56 19.46 2.60
CA TRP A 185 14.02 20.11 1.37
C TRP A 185 12.88 20.89 0.75
N HIS A 186 13.16 22.13 0.36
CA HIS A 186 12.21 23.02 -0.27
C HIS A 186 12.77 23.52 -1.60
N VAL A 187 11.89 23.75 -2.57
CA VAL A 187 12.22 24.41 -3.82
C VAL A 187 11.32 25.62 -4.02
N ARG A 188 11.89 26.67 -4.60
CA ARG A 188 11.10 27.72 -5.23
C ARG A 188 11.76 28.17 -6.52
N THR A 189 10.97 28.83 -7.35
CA THR A 189 11.47 29.52 -8.53
C THR A 189 11.15 31.01 -8.41
N VAL A 190 12.01 31.82 -9.00
CA VAL A 190 11.83 33.25 -9.18
C VAL A 190 11.72 33.50 -10.67
N ASN A 191 10.63 34.13 -11.08
CA ASN A 191 10.30 34.41 -12.47
C ASN A 191 10.08 35.91 -12.61
N ASN A 192 10.83 36.54 -13.50
CA ASN A 192 10.80 37.99 -13.71
C ASN A 192 11.00 38.82 -12.43
N GLY A 193 11.88 38.35 -11.53
CA GLY A 193 12.13 38.97 -10.22
C GLY A 193 11.04 38.71 -9.17
N ALA A 194 9.94 38.04 -9.52
CA ALA A 194 8.88 37.67 -8.59
C ALA A 194 9.10 36.25 -8.06
N ALA A 195 9.19 36.10 -6.73
CA ALA A 195 9.37 34.82 -6.08
C ALA A 195 8.05 34.05 -5.96
N ASN A 196 8.00 32.84 -6.48
CA ASN A 196 6.89 31.93 -6.23
C ASN A 196 6.95 31.38 -4.79
N SER A 197 5.80 30.90 -4.30
CA SER A 197 5.72 30.23 -3.01
C SER A 197 6.65 29.01 -2.95
N TRP A 198 7.22 28.79 -1.77
CA TRP A 198 8.01 27.60 -1.49
C TRP A 198 7.16 26.32 -1.61
N LYS A 199 7.77 25.28 -2.18
CA LYS A 199 7.21 23.94 -2.26
C LYS A 199 8.15 22.98 -1.54
N GLU A 200 7.61 22.16 -0.65
CA GLU A 200 8.36 21.08 0.01
C GLU A 200 8.57 19.94 -1.00
N LEU A 201 9.82 19.49 -1.19
CA LEU A 201 10.23 18.43 -2.13
C LEU A 201 10.35 17.07 -1.45
N VAL A 202 10.87 17.05 -0.22
CA VAL A 202 11.08 15.83 0.56
C VAL A 202 10.45 16.04 1.92
N THR A 203 9.42 15.24 2.20
CA THR A 203 8.80 15.09 3.50
C THR A 203 9.31 13.79 4.13
N VAL A 204 10.28 13.87 5.04
CA VAL A 204 10.53 12.75 5.95
C VAL A 204 9.28 12.59 6.82
N GLY A 205 8.53 11.49 6.65
CA GLY A 205 7.36 11.16 7.46
C GLY A 205 5.99 11.75 7.05
N ALA A 206 5.85 12.46 5.93
CA ALA A 206 4.53 12.96 5.49
C ALA A 206 3.99 12.17 4.29
N TYR A 207 3.30 11.07 4.64
CA TYR A 207 2.19 10.46 3.90
C TYR A 207 2.56 9.46 2.79
N GLY A 208 2.28 8.18 3.08
CA GLY A 208 2.74 7.02 2.32
C GLY A 208 2.20 6.89 0.90
N LEU A 209 3.13 6.58 -0.02
CA LEU A 209 3.09 5.47 -0.98
C LEU A 209 4.51 5.26 -1.63
N GLY A 210 5.39 4.49 -0.94
CA GLY A 210 6.60 3.72 -1.40
C GLY A 210 7.78 4.44 -2.10
N SER A 211 9.09 4.16 -1.88
CA SER A 211 9.84 3.15 -1.12
C SER A 211 10.92 3.74 -0.18
N THR A 212 10.89 5.05 0.08
CA THR A 212 11.73 5.71 1.10
C THR A 212 10.98 6.92 1.68
N GLY A 213 9.91 6.66 2.42
CA GLY A 213 9.34 7.62 3.37
C GLY A 213 10.07 7.42 4.69
N ALA A 214 11.27 8.02 4.82
CA ALA A 214 12.18 7.79 5.93
C ALA A 214 11.50 7.90 7.32
N GLY A 215 11.63 6.81 8.07
CA GLY A 215 11.38 6.61 9.49
C GLY A 215 11.95 5.23 9.83
N ASP A 216 12.76 5.16 10.88
CA ASP A 216 13.82 4.17 11.12
C ASP A 216 13.43 2.69 10.96
N VAL A 217 14.42 1.89 10.57
CA VAL A 217 14.35 0.51 10.05
C VAL A 217 14.10 -0.52 11.17
N ALA A 218 13.09 -0.27 12.02
CA ALA A 218 12.67 -1.19 13.09
C ALA A 218 11.22 -1.69 12.94
N SER A 219 10.30 -0.92 12.32
CA SER A 219 8.85 -1.28 12.29
C SER A 219 8.17 -1.33 10.92
N GLY A 220 8.86 -1.02 9.82
CA GLY A 220 8.25 -1.00 8.47
C GLY A 220 7.15 0.06 8.31
N ASP A 221 6.43 0.05 7.18
CA ASP A 221 5.30 0.97 6.87
C ASP A 221 4.06 0.74 7.78
N ALA A 222 4.27 0.35 9.04
CA ALA A 222 3.23 0.03 10.00
C ALA A 222 2.42 1.27 10.43
N PHE A 223 1.15 1.04 10.76
CA PHE A 223 0.28 2.07 11.29
C PHE A 223 0.85 2.62 12.62
N PRO A 224 1.06 3.93 12.76
CA PRO A 224 1.85 4.51 13.85
C PRO A 224 1.13 4.58 15.21
N GLY A 225 -0.04 3.93 15.36
CA GLY A 225 -0.84 3.93 16.58
C GLY A 225 -1.18 2.52 17.04
N GLY A 226 -1.39 2.32 18.34
CA GLY A 226 -1.75 1.01 18.90
C GLY A 226 -3.13 0.49 18.49
N SER A 227 -3.94 1.30 17.82
CA SER A 227 -5.22 0.94 17.23
C SER A 227 -5.53 1.88 16.06
N LEU A 228 -6.31 1.43 15.09
CA LEU A 228 -6.80 2.25 13.97
C LEU A 228 -7.71 3.41 14.43
N ASP A 229 -8.10 3.45 15.71
CA ASP A 229 -8.80 4.56 16.34
C ASP A 229 -7.88 5.72 16.78
N THR A 230 -6.55 5.51 16.79
CA THR A 230 -5.59 6.53 17.22
C THR A 230 -5.81 7.83 16.44
N ALA A 231 -5.96 8.93 17.18
CA ALA A 231 -6.18 10.24 16.61
C ALA A 231 -4.86 10.89 16.16
N SER A 232 -4.97 11.87 15.25
CA SER A 232 -3.84 12.64 14.73
C SER A 232 -2.81 11.81 13.97
N VAL A 233 -3.23 10.66 13.45
CA VAL A 233 -2.41 9.88 12.51
C VAL A 233 -2.39 10.57 11.16
N GLY A 234 -1.22 10.58 10.52
CA GLY A 234 -1.04 11.13 9.20
C GLY A 234 -1.89 10.44 8.14
N SER A 235 -2.30 11.15 7.10
CA SER A 235 -3.01 10.51 5.98
C SER A 235 -2.07 9.61 5.20
N GLY A 236 -2.47 8.41 4.79
CA GLY A 236 -1.56 7.56 4.03
C GLY A 236 -2.05 6.13 3.89
N LEU A 237 -1.21 5.32 3.25
CA LEU A 237 -1.33 3.88 3.21
C LEU A 237 -0.40 3.27 4.25
N TYR A 238 -0.94 2.41 5.13
CA TYR A 238 -0.17 1.77 6.20
C TYR A 238 -0.41 0.26 6.20
N TYR A 239 0.64 -0.50 6.48
CA TYR A 239 0.53 -1.87 6.94
C TYR A 239 -0.03 -1.90 8.37
N VAL A 240 -0.88 -2.87 8.69
CA VAL A 240 -1.49 -3.01 10.02
C VAL A 240 -1.12 -4.38 10.59
N PRO A 241 -0.28 -4.43 11.64
CA PRO A 241 0.10 -5.67 12.29
C PRO A 241 -1.07 -6.27 13.11
N PRO A 242 -0.93 -7.52 13.57
CA PRO A 242 -2.02 -8.20 14.26
C PRO A 242 -2.51 -7.56 15.56
N ALA A 243 -1.61 -6.99 16.35
CA ALA A 243 -1.97 -6.39 17.64
C ALA A 243 -2.89 -5.16 17.45
N GLU A 244 -2.50 -4.27 16.54
CA GLU A 244 -3.24 -3.05 16.22
C GLU A 244 -4.58 -3.40 15.57
N ALA A 245 -4.59 -4.37 14.64
CA ALA A 245 -5.81 -4.84 14.00
C ALA A 245 -6.80 -5.46 15.00
N GLN A 246 -6.32 -6.23 15.99
CA GLN A 246 -7.14 -6.76 17.08
C GLN A 246 -7.71 -5.65 17.97
N ALA A 247 -6.91 -4.63 18.29
CA ALA A 247 -7.32 -3.47 19.08
C ALA A 247 -8.24 -2.49 18.33
N SER A 248 -8.52 -2.72 17.04
CA SER A 248 -9.25 -1.82 16.16
C SER A 248 -10.73 -2.15 15.97
N GLY A 249 -11.24 -3.17 16.67
CA GLY A 249 -12.65 -3.57 16.58
C GLY A 249 -13.09 -4.01 15.17
N LEU A 250 -12.16 -4.53 14.35
CA LEU A 250 -12.50 -5.08 13.03
C LEU A 250 -13.53 -6.22 13.19
N PRO A 251 -14.46 -6.43 12.24
CA PRO A 251 -15.41 -7.54 12.28
C PRO A 251 -14.71 -8.91 12.37
N ASP A 252 -15.31 -9.89 13.06
CA ASP A 252 -14.68 -11.20 13.35
C ASP A 252 -14.21 -11.95 12.11
N ARG A 253 -14.93 -11.84 10.99
CA ARG A 253 -14.57 -12.49 9.72
C ARG A 253 -13.28 -11.95 9.13
N VAL A 254 -13.02 -10.66 9.35
CA VAL A 254 -11.87 -9.97 8.76
C VAL A 254 -10.62 -10.42 9.47
N LEU A 255 -9.68 -10.97 8.71
CA LEU A 255 -8.36 -11.31 9.22
C LEU A 255 -7.75 -10.08 9.88
N LYS A 256 -7.28 -10.23 11.11
CA LYS A 256 -6.72 -9.14 11.92
C LYS A 256 -5.30 -8.82 11.47
N GLN A 257 -5.11 -8.52 10.19
CA GLN A 257 -3.85 -8.09 9.60
C GLN A 257 -4.12 -7.64 8.17
N GLY A 258 -3.49 -6.56 7.71
CA GLY A 258 -3.77 -6.04 6.37
C GLY A 258 -3.13 -4.71 6.07
N VAL A 259 -3.79 -3.95 5.19
CA VAL A 259 -3.40 -2.61 4.77
C VAL A 259 -4.58 -1.67 5.01
N VAL A 260 -4.29 -0.48 5.52
CA VAL A 260 -5.29 0.59 5.70
C VAL A 260 -4.93 1.81 4.87
N MET A 261 -5.87 2.27 4.06
CA MET A 261 -5.89 3.65 3.58
C MET A 261 -6.55 4.49 4.66
N HIS A 262 -5.81 5.43 5.22
CA HIS A 262 -6.27 6.25 6.32
C HIS A 262 -6.21 7.73 5.93
N ARG A 263 -7.25 8.48 6.27
CA ARG A 263 -7.25 9.94 6.23
C ARG A 263 -7.98 10.50 7.44
N GLN A 264 -7.31 11.39 8.16
CA GLN A 264 -7.88 12.14 9.27
C GLN A 264 -7.57 13.62 9.10
N SER A 265 -8.59 14.48 9.14
CA SER A 265 -8.46 15.93 9.09
C SER A 265 -9.48 16.58 10.01
N GLY A 266 -9.01 17.25 11.07
CA GLY A 266 -9.87 17.88 12.07
C GLY A 266 -10.86 16.87 12.68
N SER A 267 -12.16 17.12 12.56
CA SER A 267 -13.23 16.23 13.05
C SER A 267 -13.71 15.18 12.04
N GLY A 268 -13.22 15.23 10.79
CA GLY A 268 -13.63 14.36 9.68
C GLY A 268 -12.53 13.40 9.24
N GLY A 269 -12.91 12.31 8.57
CA GLY A 269 -11.96 11.34 8.03
C GLY A 269 -12.62 10.04 7.59
N GLY A 270 -11.79 9.08 7.22
CA GLY A 270 -12.24 7.76 6.82
C GLY A 270 -11.10 6.77 6.72
N GLN A 271 -11.47 5.50 6.81
CA GLN A 271 -10.55 4.37 6.63
C GLN A 271 -11.17 3.35 5.68
N ILE A 272 -10.31 2.82 4.81
CA ILE A 272 -10.57 1.62 4.02
C ILE A 272 -9.49 0.63 4.43
N PHE A 273 -9.90 -0.50 4.98
CA PHE A 273 -9.01 -1.57 5.39
C PHE A 273 -9.23 -2.78 4.50
N VAL A 274 -8.14 -3.33 3.97
CA VAL A 274 -8.11 -4.56 3.19
C VAL A 274 -7.23 -5.55 3.91
N SER A 275 -7.79 -6.66 4.36
CA SER A 275 -7.02 -7.74 4.96
C SER A 275 -6.30 -8.59 3.90
N PHE A 276 -5.30 -9.35 4.32
CA PHE A 276 -4.52 -10.19 3.40
C PHE A 276 -5.29 -11.36 2.77
N ASN A 277 -6.40 -11.79 3.37
CA ASN A 277 -7.31 -12.75 2.77
C ASN A 277 -8.34 -12.10 1.81
N GLY A 278 -8.23 -10.79 1.56
CA GLY A 278 -9.07 -10.07 0.59
C GLY A 278 -10.38 -9.51 1.15
N ASP A 279 -10.60 -9.54 2.47
CA ASP A 279 -11.76 -8.90 3.06
C ASP A 279 -11.56 -7.39 3.11
N MET A 280 -12.61 -6.64 2.80
CA MET A 280 -12.57 -5.18 2.83
C MET A 280 -13.61 -4.64 3.80
N VAL A 281 -13.18 -3.70 4.63
CA VAL A 281 -14.07 -2.96 5.53
C VAL A 281 -13.80 -1.47 5.45
N VAL A 282 -14.86 -0.69 5.65
CA VAL A 282 -14.82 0.77 5.57
C VAL A 282 -15.48 1.40 6.78
N ARG A 283 -14.99 2.58 7.17
CA ARG A 283 -15.66 3.42 8.16
C ARG A 283 -15.34 4.89 7.96
N GLY A 284 -16.27 5.74 8.37
CA GLY A 284 -16.06 7.19 8.44
C GLY A 284 -15.73 7.64 9.86
N ARG A 285 -15.03 8.77 9.98
CA ARG A 285 -14.83 9.51 11.23
C ARG A 285 -15.62 10.81 11.18
N ARG A 286 -16.41 11.10 12.21
CA ARG A 286 -17.16 12.36 12.36
C ARG A 286 -17.18 12.78 13.83
N SER A 287 -17.11 14.08 14.09
CA SER A 287 -17.19 14.65 15.45
C SER A 287 -16.20 14.00 16.43
N ASN A 288 -14.98 13.77 15.95
CA ASN A 288 -13.87 13.15 16.68
C ASN A 288 -13.99 11.64 16.99
N GLY A 289 -15.06 10.96 16.57
CA GLY A 289 -15.21 9.51 16.73
C GLY A 289 -15.24 8.75 15.41
N TYR A 290 -14.64 7.56 15.40
CA TYR A 290 -14.84 6.60 14.31
C TYR A 290 -16.19 5.91 14.48
N ASN A 291 -16.92 5.75 13.38
CA ASN A 291 -18.09 4.89 13.35
C ASN A 291 -17.65 3.42 13.36
N GLY A 292 -18.58 2.51 13.69
CA GLY A 292 -18.34 1.08 13.55
C GLY A 292 -17.95 0.69 12.12
N TRP A 293 -17.09 -0.33 12.00
CA TRP A 293 -16.70 -0.88 10.70
C TRP A 293 -17.89 -1.44 9.93
N ARG A 294 -17.92 -1.19 8.64
CA ARG A 294 -18.89 -1.77 7.71
C ARG A 294 -18.17 -2.71 6.75
N GLU A 295 -18.64 -3.95 6.67
CA GLU A 295 -18.14 -4.93 5.72
C GLU A 295 -18.52 -4.53 4.29
N VAL A 296 -17.56 -4.55 3.37
CA VAL A 296 -17.83 -4.45 1.94
C VAL A 296 -17.95 -5.87 1.39
N LEU A 297 -19.12 -6.18 0.83
CA LEU A 297 -19.43 -7.50 0.32
C LEU A 297 -18.73 -7.72 -1.03
N THR A 298 -17.92 -8.78 -1.11
CA THR A 298 -17.37 -9.26 -2.38
C THR A 298 -18.37 -10.16 -3.09
N ALA A 299 -18.29 -10.25 -4.41
CA ALA A 299 -19.14 -11.15 -5.19
C ALA A 299 -18.93 -12.61 -4.74
N GLY A 300 -20.03 -13.33 -4.49
CA GLY A 300 -20.05 -14.69 -3.96
C GLY A 300 -20.01 -14.79 -2.42
N LEU A 301 -19.73 -13.69 -1.71
CA LEU A 301 -19.77 -13.70 -0.25
C LEU A 301 -21.21 -13.91 0.25
N TYR A 302 -21.39 -14.92 1.09
CA TYR A 302 -22.71 -15.38 1.54
C TYR A 302 -23.67 -15.72 0.37
N GLY A 303 -23.12 -16.12 -0.78
CA GLY A 303 -23.88 -16.51 -1.97
C GLY A 303 -24.54 -15.36 -2.73
N PHE A 304 -24.22 -14.10 -2.41
CA PHE A 304 -24.74 -12.95 -3.16
C PHE A 304 -23.85 -12.59 -4.35
N GLY A 305 -24.45 -12.44 -5.53
CA GLY A 305 -23.77 -11.89 -6.71
C GLY A 305 -22.63 -12.74 -7.31
N GLY A 306 -22.48 -13.99 -6.89
CA GLY A 306 -21.45 -14.92 -7.37
C GLY A 306 -21.88 -16.39 -7.26
N ALA A 307 -20.92 -17.31 -7.28
CA ALA A 307 -21.19 -18.74 -7.10
C ALA A 307 -21.79 -19.04 -5.71
N GLN A 308 -22.49 -20.17 -5.59
CA GLN A 308 -23.12 -20.61 -4.34
C GLN A 308 -22.08 -20.71 -3.21
N ALA A 309 -22.38 -20.14 -2.04
CA ALA A 309 -21.49 -20.23 -0.89
C ALA A 309 -21.65 -21.58 -0.18
N VAL A 310 -20.53 -22.25 0.11
CA VAL A 310 -20.53 -23.48 0.91
C VAL A 310 -20.48 -23.10 2.39
N PRO A 311 -21.46 -23.52 3.20
CA PRO A 311 -21.52 -23.18 4.61
C PRO A 311 -20.54 -24.01 5.44
N GLU A 312 -19.90 -23.33 6.39
CA GLU A 312 -18.96 -23.91 7.37
C GLU A 312 -19.62 -24.99 8.25
N SER A 313 -20.91 -24.86 8.56
CA SER A 313 -21.66 -25.82 9.39
C SER A 313 -23.12 -25.95 8.97
N TRP A 314 -23.78 -27.02 9.40
CA TRP A 314 -25.21 -27.25 9.17
C TRP A 314 -26.13 -26.50 10.15
N ASP A 315 -25.61 -25.99 11.26
CA ASP A 315 -26.41 -25.55 12.41
C ASP A 315 -26.30 -24.06 12.75
N ALA A 316 -25.32 -23.35 12.17
CA ALA A 316 -25.27 -21.90 12.18
C ALA A 316 -24.46 -21.33 11.00
N GLN A 317 -25.02 -20.31 10.35
CA GLN A 317 -24.40 -19.50 9.31
C GLN A 317 -24.82 -18.04 9.50
N ARG A 318 -24.12 -17.13 8.82
CA ARG A 318 -24.57 -15.73 8.70
C ARG A 318 -25.75 -15.66 7.74
N THR A 319 -26.37 -14.49 7.64
CA THR A 319 -27.44 -14.27 6.67
C THR A 319 -26.89 -14.42 5.25
N GLY A 320 -27.48 -15.32 4.45
CA GLY A 320 -26.95 -15.65 3.14
C GLY A 320 -27.64 -16.80 2.41
N TRP A 321 -27.23 -17.00 1.17
CA TRP A 321 -27.62 -18.10 0.30
C TRP A 321 -26.51 -19.14 0.27
N TYR A 322 -26.87 -20.38 0.58
CA TYR A 322 -25.90 -21.44 0.77
C TYR A 322 -26.27 -22.71 0.02
N TYR A 323 -25.22 -23.45 -0.35
CA TYR A 323 -25.30 -24.78 -0.93
C TYR A 323 -24.39 -25.73 -0.14
N LYS A 324 -24.92 -26.86 0.32
CA LYS A 324 -24.11 -27.93 0.88
C LYS A 324 -24.68 -29.28 0.45
N SER A 325 -23.85 -30.08 -0.20
CA SER A 325 -24.19 -31.46 -0.58
C SER A 325 -24.09 -32.39 0.63
N GLY A 326 -25.02 -33.35 0.72
CA GLY A 326 -25.04 -34.39 1.76
C GLY A 326 -26.30 -34.33 2.64
N ALA A 327 -26.60 -35.44 3.31
CA ALA A 327 -27.75 -35.53 4.20
C ALA A 327 -27.42 -34.94 5.58
N LYS A 328 -28.16 -33.91 6.01
CA LYS A 328 -28.19 -33.55 7.43
C LYS A 328 -29.02 -34.62 8.16
N PRO A 329 -28.57 -35.22 9.27
CA PRO A 329 -29.14 -36.46 9.82
C PRO A 329 -30.61 -36.45 10.26
N ALA A 330 -31.31 -35.32 10.19
CA ALA A 330 -32.72 -35.21 10.56
C ALA A 330 -33.66 -34.92 9.38
N TRP A 331 -33.15 -34.44 8.23
CA TRP A 331 -33.99 -33.90 7.14
C TRP A 331 -33.44 -34.35 5.77
N GLY A 332 -34.31 -34.90 4.92
CA GLY A 332 -33.99 -35.38 3.56
C GLY A 332 -33.04 -34.44 2.82
N GLY A 333 -31.93 -34.99 2.33
CA GLY A 333 -30.69 -34.27 2.09
C GLY A 333 -30.66 -33.35 0.86
N GLY A 334 -30.61 -32.03 1.10
CA GLY A 334 -29.45 -31.15 0.81
C GLY A 334 -29.25 -30.56 -0.58
N ALA A 335 -29.64 -29.30 -0.86
CA ALA A 335 -29.11 -28.57 -2.03
C ALA A 335 -29.32 -27.04 -2.10
N PHE A 336 -30.14 -26.39 -1.29
CA PHE A 336 -30.14 -24.93 -1.30
C PHE A 336 -30.81 -24.43 -0.04
N PHE A 337 -30.23 -23.44 0.62
CA PHE A 337 -30.90 -22.79 1.73
C PHE A 337 -30.57 -21.32 1.87
N LEU A 338 -31.59 -20.58 2.30
CA LEU A 338 -31.50 -19.20 2.73
C LEU A 338 -31.55 -19.18 4.25
N ASP A 339 -30.49 -18.65 4.85
CA ASP A 339 -30.44 -18.39 6.27
C ASP A 339 -30.63 -16.90 6.53
N LEU A 340 -31.51 -16.58 7.47
CA LEU A 340 -31.71 -15.24 8.00
C LEU A 340 -31.29 -15.28 9.47
N ALA A 341 -30.05 -14.92 9.75
CA ALA A 341 -29.50 -14.93 11.09
C ALA A 341 -29.98 -13.69 11.89
N TYR A 342 -30.27 -13.90 13.18
CA TYR A 342 -30.58 -12.85 14.13
C TYR A 342 -29.52 -12.86 15.25
N ASN A 343 -28.85 -11.73 15.45
CA ASN A 343 -27.72 -11.49 16.37
C ASN A 343 -26.38 -12.16 15.96
N THR A 344 -25.28 -11.40 15.98
CA THR A 344 -23.94 -11.83 15.56
C THR A 344 -23.12 -12.49 16.67
N THR A 345 -23.42 -12.24 17.95
CA THR A 345 -22.66 -12.81 19.08
C THR A 345 -23.11 -14.23 19.42
N TYR A 346 -24.40 -14.53 19.23
CA TYR A 346 -25.00 -15.84 19.49
C TYR A 346 -26.13 -16.08 18.48
N VAL A 347 -25.87 -16.91 17.46
CA VAL A 347 -26.74 -17.13 16.28
C VAL A 347 -27.99 -17.93 16.65
N ASN A 348 -28.92 -17.36 17.41
CA ASN A 348 -29.88 -18.19 18.14
C ASN A 348 -31.37 -18.00 17.79
N SER A 349 -31.76 -17.06 16.92
CA SER A 349 -33.18 -16.91 16.55
C SER A 349 -33.37 -16.51 15.09
N GLY A 350 -32.80 -17.27 14.16
CA GLY A 350 -32.99 -17.08 12.73
C GLY A 350 -34.12 -17.91 12.11
N LEU A 351 -34.37 -17.66 10.83
CA LEU A 351 -35.19 -18.50 9.93
C LEU A 351 -34.27 -19.18 8.92
N ARG A 352 -34.51 -20.47 8.67
CA ARG A 352 -33.98 -21.16 7.49
C ARG A 352 -35.11 -21.58 6.58
N ILE A 353 -34.88 -21.39 5.28
CA ILE A 353 -35.70 -21.92 4.20
C ILE A 353 -34.83 -22.85 3.37
N SER A 354 -35.29 -24.07 3.10
CA SER A 354 -34.50 -25.02 2.33
C SER A 354 -35.31 -25.92 1.42
N THR A 355 -34.66 -26.46 0.40
CA THR A 355 -35.22 -27.48 -0.51
C THR A 355 -34.37 -28.75 -0.49
N ASP A 356 -35.00 -29.86 -0.84
CA ASP A 356 -34.32 -31.09 -1.21
C ASP A 356 -34.02 -31.07 -2.72
N PRO A 357 -32.79 -31.37 -3.18
CA PRO A 357 -32.38 -31.34 -4.58
C PRO A 357 -33.20 -32.24 -5.51
N TYR A 358 -33.64 -33.37 -4.98
CA TYR A 358 -34.16 -34.46 -5.81
C TYR A 358 -35.65 -34.68 -5.60
N THR A 359 -36.30 -33.80 -4.84
CA THR A 359 -37.75 -33.85 -4.58
C THR A 359 -38.32 -32.43 -4.53
N ASP A 360 -39.64 -32.30 -4.70
CA ASP A 360 -40.33 -31.00 -4.59
C ASP A 360 -40.55 -30.55 -3.14
N ASN A 361 -39.79 -31.13 -2.20
CA ASN A 361 -39.99 -30.89 -0.79
C ASN A 361 -39.41 -29.53 -0.39
N PHE A 362 -40.29 -28.66 0.11
CA PHE A 362 -39.93 -27.35 0.66
C PHE A 362 -40.01 -27.38 2.18
N TYR A 363 -38.99 -26.83 2.84
CA TYR A 363 -38.82 -26.88 4.29
C TYR A 363 -38.63 -25.49 4.91
N MET A 364 -39.10 -25.34 6.15
CA MET A 364 -38.78 -24.22 7.01
C MET A 364 -38.33 -24.68 8.40
N ASN A 365 -37.35 -23.97 8.96
CA ASN A 365 -36.84 -24.20 10.31
C ASN A 365 -36.72 -22.87 11.07
N GLY A 366 -37.22 -22.86 12.30
CA GLY A 366 -36.84 -21.84 13.28
C GLY A 366 -35.56 -22.23 14.02
N ALA A 367 -34.72 -21.27 14.36
CA ALA A 367 -33.59 -21.52 15.26
C ALA A 367 -34.05 -21.74 16.71
N VAL A 368 -33.20 -22.38 17.50
CA VAL A 368 -33.41 -22.57 18.94
C VAL A 368 -32.86 -21.37 19.70
N SER A 369 -33.75 -20.61 20.35
CA SER A 369 -33.35 -19.47 21.19
C SER A 369 -32.27 -19.85 22.19
N GLY A 370 -31.23 -19.02 22.33
CA GLY A 370 -30.06 -19.33 23.16
C GLY A 370 -29.04 -20.33 22.58
N GLN A 371 -29.30 -20.97 21.42
CA GLN A 371 -28.39 -21.97 20.84
C GLN A 371 -28.11 -21.80 19.34
N LYS A 372 -26.88 -22.15 18.91
CA LYS A 372 -26.44 -22.13 17.51
C LYS A 372 -26.94 -23.38 16.75
N THR A 373 -28.24 -23.66 16.84
CA THR A 373 -28.87 -24.84 16.28
C THR A 373 -30.27 -24.53 15.74
N TYR A 374 -30.69 -25.25 14.71
CA TYR A 374 -32.04 -25.17 14.17
C TYR A 374 -32.92 -26.29 14.73
N ARG A 375 -34.21 -25.98 14.97
CA ARG A 375 -35.24 -26.99 15.26
C ARG A 375 -35.45 -27.89 14.06
N ASP A 376 -36.13 -29.01 14.29
CA ASP A 376 -36.53 -29.92 13.22
C ASP A 376 -37.33 -29.23 12.11
N ALA A 377 -37.05 -29.62 10.87
CA ALA A 377 -37.63 -29.01 9.69
C ALA A 377 -39.11 -29.34 9.60
N CYS A 378 -39.92 -28.30 9.42
CA CYS A 378 -41.30 -28.47 9.03
C CYS A 378 -41.37 -28.54 7.50
N LYS A 379 -41.90 -29.65 6.99
CA LYS A 379 -42.16 -29.84 5.56
C LYS A 379 -43.45 -29.08 5.19
N LEU A 380 -43.35 -28.11 4.29
CA LEU A 380 -44.45 -27.21 3.95
C LEU A 380 -45.19 -27.63 2.67
N VAL A 381 -44.46 -28.04 1.64
CA VAL A 381 -45.06 -28.50 0.37
C VAL A 381 -44.77 -29.98 0.20
N HIS A 382 -45.83 -30.77 0.14
CA HIS A 382 -45.83 -32.13 -0.37
C HIS A 382 -47.25 -32.59 -0.71
N ASP A 383 -47.33 -33.70 -1.41
CA ASP A 383 -48.52 -34.44 -1.84
C ASP A 383 -49.50 -34.87 -0.73
N LYS A 384 -49.21 -34.65 0.57
CA LYS A 384 -49.97 -35.24 1.70
C LYS A 384 -50.14 -34.30 2.90
N ASN A 385 -49.95 -32.98 2.76
CA ASN A 385 -49.94 -32.08 3.92
C ASN A 385 -51.33 -31.72 4.49
N ILE A 386 -52.37 -32.42 4.04
CA ILE A 386 -53.70 -32.33 4.63
C ILE A 386 -53.91 -33.60 5.43
N VAL A 387 -53.85 -33.47 6.77
CA VAL A 387 -54.26 -34.54 7.69
C VAL A 387 -55.67 -34.97 7.31
N GLY A 388 -55.77 -36.18 6.77
CA GLY A 388 -57.03 -36.77 6.39
C GLY A 388 -57.27 -36.97 4.89
N ASP A 389 -56.33 -36.67 4.00
CA ASP A 389 -56.50 -36.80 2.54
C ASP A 389 -57.43 -37.96 2.06
N VAL A 390 -58.37 -37.63 1.17
CA VAL A 390 -59.13 -38.64 0.40
C VAL A 390 -58.36 -38.85 -0.88
N THR A 391 -58.08 -40.11 -1.26
CA THR A 391 -57.26 -40.53 -2.40
C THR A 391 -57.07 -39.42 -3.46
N VAL A 392 -55.83 -38.95 -3.65
CA VAL A 392 -55.40 -37.87 -4.57
C VAL A 392 -55.51 -36.43 -3.99
N GLY A 393 -54.96 -36.17 -2.81
CA GLY A 393 -54.60 -34.83 -2.33
C GLY A 393 -55.75 -33.86 -2.10
N SER A 394 -56.99 -34.35 -2.00
CA SER A 394 -58.21 -33.54 -1.97
C SER A 394 -58.83 -33.50 -0.57
N VAL A 395 -59.15 -32.29 -0.07
CA VAL A 395 -59.87 -32.07 1.21
C VAL A 395 -61.28 -32.68 1.16
N ILE A 396 -61.86 -32.68 -0.04
CA ILE A 396 -63.21 -33.16 -0.33
C ILE A 396 -63.14 -33.92 -1.66
N SER A 397 -63.67 -35.14 -1.71
CA SER A 397 -63.90 -35.86 -2.98
C SER A 397 -65.39 -36.11 -3.16
N GLN A 398 -65.85 -36.04 -4.40
CA GLN A 398 -67.26 -36.17 -4.74
C GLN A 398 -67.42 -37.09 -5.95
N GLY A 399 -68.57 -37.73 -6.05
CA GLY A 399 -68.91 -38.53 -7.21
C GLY A 399 -70.37 -38.92 -7.24
N SER A 400 -70.76 -39.68 -8.25
CA SER A 400 -72.12 -40.19 -8.39
C SER A 400 -72.14 -41.54 -9.10
N ASN A 401 -73.19 -42.32 -8.86
CA ASN A 401 -73.57 -43.48 -9.64
C ASN A 401 -75.10 -43.56 -9.72
N VAL A 402 -75.63 -44.66 -10.27
CA VAL A 402 -77.10 -44.87 -10.39
C VAL A 402 -77.84 -44.81 -9.06
N SER A 403 -77.14 -45.08 -7.95
CA SER A 403 -77.72 -45.05 -6.61
C SER A 403 -77.64 -43.68 -5.94
N GLY A 404 -77.09 -42.65 -6.60
CA GLY A 404 -77.05 -41.27 -6.08
C GLY A 404 -75.65 -40.66 -6.06
N GLN A 405 -75.50 -39.60 -5.29
CA GLN A 405 -74.29 -38.79 -5.15
C GLN A 405 -73.61 -39.04 -3.80
N TRP A 406 -72.31 -38.79 -3.74
CA TRP A 406 -71.54 -38.91 -2.51
C TRP A 406 -70.50 -37.80 -2.37
N VAL A 407 -70.17 -37.48 -1.13
CA VAL A 407 -69.10 -36.58 -0.73
C VAL A 407 -68.32 -37.23 0.40
N ARG A 408 -67.00 -37.34 0.27
CA ARG A 408 -66.09 -37.74 1.34
C ARG A 408 -65.26 -36.56 1.77
N PHE A 409 -65.13 -36.39 3.08
CA PHE A 409 -64.27 -35.42 3.71
C PHE A 409 -63.02 -36.10 4.24
N ALA A 410 -61.95 -35.31 4.31
CA ALA A 410 -60.67 -35.74 4.81
C ALA A 410 -60.73 -36.23 6.28
N ASP A 411 -61.63 -35.68 7.10
CA ASP A 411 -61.81 -36.11 8.49
C ASP A 411 -62.34 -37.55 8.65
N GLY A 412 -62.80 -38.19 7.56
CA GLY A 412 -63.40 -39.52 7.53
C GLY A 412 -64.93 -39.53 7.41
N THR A 413 -65.56 -38.36 7.37
CA THR A 413 -67.00 -38.22 7.14
C THR A 413 -67.36 -38.51 5.69
N GLN A 414 -68.40 -39.31 5.46
CA GLN A 414 -69.00 -39.57 4.16
C GLN A 414 -70.48 -39.18 4.21
N ILE A 415 -70.94 -38.51 3.16
CA ILE A 415 -72.35 -38.18 2.94
C ILE A 415 -72.75 -38.83 1.62
N CYS A 416 -73.73 -39.71 1.66
CA CYS A 416 -74.40 -40.23 0.48
C CYS A 416 -75.79 -39.60 0.40
N TYR A 417 -76.23 -39.15 -0.76
CA TYR A 417 -77.55 -38.52 -0.93
C TYR A 417 -78.06 -38.67 -2.35
N GLY A 418 -79.36 -38.53 -2.54
CA GLY A 418 -79.97 -38.57 -3.86
C GLY A 418 -81.49 -38.60 -3.83
N ASN A 419 -82.08 -38.75 -5.01
CA ASN A 419 -83.50 -39.06 -5.17
C ASN A 419 -83.62 -40.51 -5.67
N GLN A 420 -84.47 -41.30 -5.03
CA GLN A 420 -84.78 -42.68 -5.41
C GLN A 420 -86.21 -42.74 -5.94
N ASN A 421 -86.32 -42.82 -7.27
CA ASN A 421 -87.57 -43.11 -7.94
C ASN A 421 -87.76 -44.61 -8.04
N PHE A 422 -88.93 -45.08 -7.65
CA PHE A 422 -89.32 -46.45 -7.92
C PHE A 422 -90.62 -46.45 -8.74
N PRO A 423 -90.68 -47.16 -9.89
CA PRO A 423 -91.89 -47.36 -10.68
C PRO A 423 -92.64 -48.68 -10.34
N GLY A 424 -93.94 -48.75 -10.65
CA GLY A 424 -94.79 -49.95 -10.58
C GLY A 424 -95.79 -49.99 -9.40
N ASN A 425 -96.51 -51.10 -9.25
CA ASN A 425 -97.40 -51.34 -8.10
C ASN A 425 -96.74 -52.35 -7.13
N GLY A 426 -97.15 -52.37 -5.85
CA GLY A 426 -96.63 -53.31 -4.84
C GLY A 426 -95.44 -52.75 -4.05
N TRP A 427 -95.72 -51.72 -3.23
CA TRP A 427 -94.74 -50.90 -2.50
C TRP A 427 -94.30 -51.49 -1.13
N ASN A 428 -94.11 -52.81 -1.06
CA ASN A 428 -93.51 -53.47 0.11
C ASN A 428 -91.97 -53.31 0.10
N ALA A 429 -91.37 -53.05 1.26
CA ALA A 429 -89.92 -52.92 1.55
C ALA A 429 -89.01 -52.59 0.34
N LYS A 430 -88.58 -51.32 0.23
CA LYS A 430 -87.72 -50.83 -0.86
C LYS A 430 -86.29 -50.55 -0.37
N PRO A 431 -85.26 -51.07 -1.06
CA PRO A 431 -83.88 -50.80 -0.72
C PRO A 431 -83.36 -49.56 -1.45
N TRP A 432 -82.62 -48.71 -0.74
CA TRP A 432 -81.66 -47.79 -1.34
C TRP A 432 -80.25 -48.29 -1.04
N HIS A 433 -79.49 -48.59 -2.08
CA HIS A 433 -78.06 -48.91 -1.95
C HIS A 433 -77.27 -47.60 -1.92
N TYR A 434 -76.38 -47.42 -0.95
CA TYR A 434 -75.55 -46.22 -0.94
C TYR A 434 -74.58 -46.24 -2.13
N PRO A 435 -74.31 -45.08 -2.76
CA PRO A 435 -73.30 -44.99 -3.81
C PRO A 435 -71.93 -45.55 -3.42
N LEU A 436 -71.56 -45.43 -2.14
CA LEU A 436 -70.38 -46.06 -1.55
C LEU A 436 -70.74 -46.58 -0.14
N ALA A 437 -70.14 -47.71 0.26
CA ALA A 437 -70.34 -48.29 1.58
C ALA A 437 -69.71 -47.44 2.70
N PHE A 438 -70.27 -47.55 3.90
CA PHE A 438 -69.72 -47.02 5.15
C PHE A 438 -68.99 -48.12 5.94
N ILE A 439 -68.01 -47.76 6.77
CA ILE A 439 -67.31 -48.73 7.64
C ILE A 439 -68.09 -49.09 8.90
N SER A 440 -69.05 -48.25 9.28
CA SER A 440 -69.95 -48.44 10.41
C SER A 440 -71.36 -47.98 10.04
N ARG A 441 -72.35 -48.36 10.85
CA ARG A 441 -73.77 -48.05 10.59
C ARG A 441 -73.97 -46.52 10.51
N PRO A 442 -74.38 -45.97 9.35
CA PRO A 442 -74.58 -44.54 9.19
C PRO A 442 -75.88 -44.06 9.86
N VAL A 443 -76.01 -42.75 10.01
CA VAL A 443 -77.28 -42.09 10.31
C VAL A 443 -77.99 -41.80 8.99
N VAL A 444 -79.25 -42.22 8.88
CA VAL A 444 -80.00 -42.16 7.62
C VAL A 444 -81.30 -41.40 7.82
N THR A 445 -81.67 -40.61 6.82
CA THR A 445 -82.99 -40.00 6.71
C THR A 445 -83.55 -40.29 5.32
N VAL A 446 -84.80 -40.74 5.28
CA VAL A 446 -85.58 -40.92 4.06
C VAL A 446 -86.84 -40.07 4.19
N SER A 447 -87.06 -39.18 3.23
CA SER A 447 -88.26 -38.35 3.14
C SER A 447 -89.03 -38.70 1.87
N GLY A 448 -90.35 -38.75 1.95
CA GLY A 448 -91.18 -38.81 0.75
C GLY A 448 -91.03 -37.55 -0.08
N GLY A 449 -90.84 -37.71 -1.39
CA GLY A 449 -90.82 -36.62 -2.37
C GLY A 449 -92.16 -36.43 -3.08
N GLY A 450 -92.91 -37.51 -3.28
CA GLY A 450 -94.25 -37.51 -3.88
C GLY A 450 -94.65 -38.88 -4.43
N ASP A 451 -95.95 -39.08 -4.62
CA ASP A 451 -96.52 -40.25 -5.31
C ASP A 451 -97.71 -39.84 -6.21
N ASN A 452 -98.40 -40.82 -6.82
CA ASN A 452 -99.50 -40.65 -7.76
C ASN A 452 -100.82 -40.16 -7.09
N GLY A 453 -100.73 -39.22 -6.14
CA GLY A 453 -101.89 -38.58 -5.52
C GLY A 453 -101.71 -37.97 -4.12
N GLY A 454 -100.55 -38.03 -3.48
CA GLY A 454 -100.35 -37.51 -2.12
C GLY A 454 -98.92 -37.55 -1.55
N PHE A 455 -98.84 -37.50 -0.21
CA PHE A 455 -97.61 -37.59 0.57
C PHE A 455 -97.33 -39.03 1.02
N ALA A 456 -96.12 -39.51 0.76
CA ALA A 456 -95.66 -40.83 1.19
C ALA A 456 -94.78 -40.72 2.45
N ALA A 457 -95.18 -41.37 3.55
CA ALA A 457 -94.27 -41.56 4.68
C ALA A 457 -93.32 -42.73 4.37
N ALA A 458 -92.06 -42.63 4.80
CA ALA A 458 -91.02 -43.62 4.53
C ALA A 458 -90.39 -44.17 5.83
N PRO A 459 -91.13 -44.88 6.70
CA PRO A 459 -90.53 -45.51 7.87
C PRO A 459 -89.37 -46.44 7.45
N ILE A 460 -88.22 -46.21 8.09
CA ILE A 460 -87.02 -47.03 7.94
C ILE A 460 -87.25 -48.35 8.67
N LEU A 461 -87.02 -49.46 7.97
CA LEU A 461 -87.08 -50.82 8.50
C LEU A 461 -85.72 -51.30 9.00
N GLU A 462 -84.67 -51.04 8.21
CA GLU A 462 -83.32 -51.52 8.51
C GLU A 462 -82.26 -50.59 7.94
N ILE A 463 -81.21 -50.32 8.72
CA ILE A 463 -80.03 -49.56 8.27
C ILE A 463 -78.82 -50.49 8.25
N GLN A 464 -78.22 -50.64 7.09
CA GLN A 464 -76.99 -51.40 6.86
C GLN A 464 -75.85 -50.44 6.50
N ASN A 465 -74.63 -50.97 6.38
CA ASN A 465 -73.45 -50.20 5.97
C ASN A 465 -73.43 -49.91 4.46
N THR A 466 -74.20 -50.66 3.66
CA THR A 466 -74.24 -50.59 2.20
C THR A 466 -75.58 -50.09 1.65
N GLY A 467 -76.57 -49.88 2.51
CA GLY A 467 -77.88 -49.37 2.12
C GLY A 467 -78.85 -49.25 3.29
N VAL A 468 -80.06 -48.83 2.98
CA VAL A 468 -81.20 -48.73 3.90
C VAL A 468 -82.42 -49.39 3.26
N ILE A 469 -83.22 -50.08 4.06
CA ILE A 469 -84.52 -50.60 3.66
C ILE A 469 -85.59 -49.77 4.35
N PHE A 470 -86.53 -49.24 3.60
CA PHE A 470 -87.67 -48.49 4.11
C PHE A 470 -88.95 -48.96 3.44
N ARG A 471 -90.10 -48.59 4.00
CA ARG A 471 -91.40 -48.93 3.45
C ARG A 471 -92.20 -47.67 3.20
N LYS A 472 -92.96 -47.65 2.11
CA LYS A 472 -93.97 -46.62 1.89
C LYS A 472 -95.18 -46.87 2.79
N VAL A 473 -95.65 -45.84 3.48
CA VAL A 473 -96.94 -45.82 4.17
C VAL A 473 -97.75 -44.65 3.62
N THR A 474 -98.90 -44.94 3.01
CA THR A 474 -99.84 -43.94 2.50
C THR A 474 -101.26 -44.28 2.97
N GLY A 475 -102.11 -43.26 3.07
CA GLY A 475 -103.53 -43.42 3.40
C GLY A 475 -104.44 -43.59 2.17
N SER A 476 -103.89 -43.60 0.94
CA SER A 476 -104.64 -43.71 -0.31
C SER A 476 -104.74 -45.16 -0.80
N VAL A 477 -105.87 -45.51 -1.43
CA VAL A 477 -106.10 -46.84 -2.03
C VAL A 477 -105.18 -47.00 -3.24
N GLU A 478 -104.39 -48.08 -3.22
CA GLU A 478 -103.15 -48.31 -3.98
C GLU A 478 -103.30 -48.34 -5.52
N ASN A 479 -103.41 -47.17 -6.16
CA ASN A 479 -103.22 -47.01 -7.61
C ASN A 479 -101.91 -46.26 -7.95
N ASP A 480 -100.94 -46.28 -7.04
CA ASP A 480 -99.65 -45.61 -7.22
C ASP A 480 -98.75 -46.42 -8.16
N ASN A 481 -98.49 -45.87 -9.34
CA ASN A 481 -97.59 -46.44 -10.34
C ASN A 481 -96.14 -45.91 -10.21
N TRP A 482 -95.86 -44.99 -9.27
CA TRP A 482 -94.51 -44.53 -8.91
C TRP A 482 -94.47 -43.91 -7.50
N ALA A 483 -93.29 -43.85 -6.90
CA ALA A 483 -93.01 -43.08 -5.68
C ALA A 483 -91.56 -42.57 -5.66
N ASP A 484 -91.37 -41.33 -5.22
CA ASP A 484 -90.08 -40.69 -5.06
C ASP A 484 -89.70 -40.52 -3.60
N PHE A 485 -88.42 -40.75 -3.30
CA PHE A 485 -87.86 -40.59 -1.96
C PHE A 485 -86.53 -39.83 -2.00
N PHE A 486 -86.44 -38.75 -1.22
CA PHE A 486 -85.19 -38.05 -0.96
C PHE A 486 -84.46 -38.76 0.18
N VAL A 487 -83.23 -39.16 -0.09
CA VAL A 487 -82.44 -39.97 0.84
C VAL A 487 -81.13 -39.29 1.16
N ILE A 488 -80.72 -39.37 2.42
CA ILE A 488 -79.41 -38.94 2.89
C ILE A 488 -78.90 -39.93 3.94
N ALA A 489 -77.63 -40.33 3.82
CA ALA A 489 -76.91 -41.14 4.79
C ALA A 489 -75.59 -40.46 5.12
N ILE A 490 -75.32 -40.29 6.41
CA ILE A 490 -74.11 -39.65 6.93
C ILE A 490 -73.41 -40.65 7.86
N GLY A 491 -72.13 -40.91 7.60
CA GLY A 491 -71.37 -41.89 8.36
C GLY A 491 -69.87 -41.78 8.13
N ARG A 492 -69.14 -42.83 8.50
CA ARG A 492 -67.68 -42.88 8.36
C ARG A 492 -67.27 -43.75 7.18
N TRP A 493 -66.30 -43.31 6.39
CA TRP A 493 -65.64 -44.12 5.36
C TRP A 493 -64.25 -44.61 5.78
N LYS A 494 -63.69 -44.03 6.85
CA LYS A 494 -62.47 -44.48 7.54
C LYS A 494 -62.59 -44.22 9.04
N ALA A 495 -61.75 -44.92 9.81
CA ALA A 495 -61.67 -44.80 11.26
C ALA A 495 -61.42 -43.34 11.67
#